data_AF-A0A3R9E0X1-F1
#
_entry.id   AF-A0A3R9E0X1-F1
#
_cell.length_a   1.000
_cell.length_b   1.000
_cell.length_c   1.000
_cell.angle_alpha   90.00
_cell.angle_beta   90.00
_cell.angle_gamma   90.00
#
_symmetry.space_group_name_H-M   'P 1'
#
loop_
_entity.id
_entity.type
_entity.pdbx_description
1 polymer ?
#
loop_
_entity_poly.entity_id
_entity_poly.type
_entity_poly.pdbx_seq_one_letter_code
_entity_poly.pdbx_strand_id
1 'polypeptide(L)'
;MEPLSTSSITAFLKFYGVAIAVTLSISLVAAVVLMTRMPRSPQEWAVGLICTVVSSLCGGSFIIVKWGLHEWVTDIWGMIAIGGFFFVCGLPGWAIVRWTFNFIDKQEGKTIFEVIKAFKKAKDEIKNS
;
A
#
# COMPACT_ATOMS: atom_id res chain seq x y z
N MET A 1 34.87 -5.34 27.95
CA MET A 1 34.65 -5.75 26.55
C MET A 1 33.53 -6.78 26.58
N GLU A 2 32.32 -6.42 26.18
CA GLU A 2 31.24 -7.40 26.05
C GLU A 2 31.58 -8.34 24.88
N PRO A 3 31.35 -9.66 24.99
CA PRO A 3 31.77 -10.59 23.96
C PRO A 3 31.06 -10.26 22.65
N LEU A 4 31.84 -9.92 21.61
CA LEU A 4 31.38 -9.64 20.24
C LEU A 4 30.47 -10.75 19.68
N SER A 5 30.57 -11.96 20.23
CA SER A 5 29.73 -13.13 19.96
C SER A 5 28.25 -12.93 20.35
N THR A 6 27.98 -12.33 21.51
CA THR A 6 26.60 -12.13 22.00
C THR A 6 25.89 -11.03 21.20
N SER A 7 26.62 -9.97 20.83
CA SER A 7 26.08 -8.87 20.02
C SER A 7 25.76 -9.28 18.58
N SER A 8 26.57 -10.15 17.98
CA SER A 8 26.37 -10.62 16.60
C SER A 8 25.23 -11.63 16.46
N ILE A 9 25.10 -12.58 17.40
CA ILE A 9 23.96 -13.51 17.44
C ILE A 9 22.65 -12.76 17.73
N THR A 10 22.67 -11.81 18.68
CA THR A 10 21.48 -11.00 19.00
C THR A 10 21.09 -10.09 17.84
N ALA A 11 22.06 -9.48 17.14
CA ALA A 11 21.78 -8.71 15.93
C ALA A 11 21.21 -9.60 14.82
N PHE A 12 21.79 -10.78 14.59
CA PHE A 12 21.31 -11.74 13.59
C PHE A 12 19.88 -12.21 13.90
N LEU A 13 19.58 -12.55 15.16
CA LEU A 13 18.23 -12.94 15.59
C LEU A 13 17.22 -11.79 15.47
N LYS A 14 17.64 -10.55 15.76
CA LYS A 14 16.82 -9.34 15.54
C LYS A 14 16.56 -9.09 14.05
N PHE A 15 17.56 -9.27 13.19
CA PHE A 15 17.37 -9.20 11.74
C PHE A 15 16.41 -10.27 11.23
N TYR A 16 16.50 -11.50 11.72
CA TYR A 16 15.54 -12.56 11.39
C TYR A 16 14.13 -12.25 11.91
N GLY A 17 14.01 -11.74 13.14
CA GLY A 17 12.73 -11.33 13.71
C GLY A 17 12.06 -10.20 12.91
N VAL A 18 12.84 -9.19 12.51
CA VAL A 18 12.37 -8.10 11.65
C VAL A 18 12.05 -8.62 10.25
N ALA A 19 12.87 -9.49 9.66
CA ALA A 19 12.61 -10.07 8.35
C ALA A 19 11.32 -10.91 8.34
N ILE A 20 11.09 -11.72 9.37
CA ILE A 20 9.86 -12.51 9.53
C ILE A 20 8.65 -11.59 9.73
N ALA A 21 8.76 -10.56 10.58
CA ALA A 21 7.69 -9.60 10.80
C ALA A 21 7.33 -8.80 9.53
N VAL A 22 8.34 -8.37 8.76
CA VAL A 22 8.16 -7.71 7.47
C VAL A 22 7.51 -8.65 6.47
N THR A 23 7.96 -9.90 6.39
CA THR A 23 7.39 -10.90 5.46
C THR A 23 5.95 -11.26 5.83
N LEU A 24 5.64 -11.40 7.12
CA LEU A 24 4.27 -11.61 7.62
C LEU A 24 3.38 -10.39 7.32
N SER A 25 3.90 -9.19 7.47
CA SER A 25 3.16 -7.96 7.17
C SER A 25 2.85 -7.85 5.66
N ILE A 26 3.84 -8.14 4.80
CA ILE A 26 3.67 -8.14 3.34
C ILE A 26 2.67 -9.23 2.92
N SER A 27 2.77 -10.43 3.49
CA SER A 27 1.87 -11.53 3.17
C SER A 27 0.44 -11.29 3.67
N LEU A 28 0.25 -10.66 4.82
CA LEU A 28 -1.08 -10.23 5.30
C LEU A 28 -1.69 -9.15 4.40
N VAL A 29 -0.91 -8.15 3.97
CA VAL A 29 -1.36 -7.14 3.00
C VAL A 29 -1.76 -7.80 1.69
N ALA A 30 -0.90 -8.69 1.16
CA ALA A 30 -1.20 -9.44 -0.05
C ALA A 30 -2.46 -10.30 0.12
N ALA A 31 -2.63 -10.99 1.26
CA ALA A 31 -3.80 -11.81 1.54
C ALA A 31 -5.09 -10.98 1.62
N VAL A 32 -5.08 -9.82 2.29
CA VAL A 32 -6.25 -8.92 2.35
C VAL A 32 -6.61 -8.40 0.96
N VAL A 33 -5.63 -8.00 0.15
CA VAL A 33 -5.86 -7.58 -1.23
C VAL A 33 -6.42 -8.71 -2.09
N LEU A 34 -5.90 -9.93 -1.93
CA LEU A 34 -6.36 -11.12 -2.64
C LEU A 34 -7.80 -11.51 -2.26
N MET A 35 -8.13 -11.44 -0.97
CA MET A 35 -9.46 -11.81 -0.46
C MET A 35 -10.54 -10.77 -0.75
N THR A 36 -10.18 -9.50 -0.93
CA THR A 36 -11.19 -8.44 -1.13
C THR A 36 -11.79 -8.44 -2.53
N ARG A 37 -11.04 -8.77 -3.60
CA ARG A 37 -11.60 -8.94 -4.96
C ARG A 37 -10.61 -9.67 -5.91
N MET A 38 -11.02 -10.78 -6.52
CA MET A 38 -10.26 -11.44 -7.59
C MET A 38 -9.90 -10.47 -8.74
N PRO A 39 -8.65 -10.44 -9.22
CA PRO A 39 -8.21 -9.57 -10.30
C PRO A 39 -8.76 -10.04 -11.66
N ARG A 40 -9.10 -9.09 -12.56
CA ARG A 40 -9.55 -9.42 -13.93
C ARG A 40 -8.40 -9.90 -14.82
N SER A 41 -7.20 -9.35 -14.61
CA SER A 41 -5.99 -9.76 -15.32
C SER A 41 -4.78 -9.88 -14.37
N PRO A 42 -3.79 -10.75 -14.68
CA PRO A 42 -2.56 -10.85 -13.89
C PRO A 42 -1.71 -9.57 -13.87
N GLN A 43 -1.83 -8.74 -14.93
CA GLN A 43 -1.09 -7.48 -15.05
C GLN A 43 -1.69 -6.40 -14.13
N GLU A 44 -3.01 -6.21 -14.14
CA GLU A 44 -3.70 -5.33 -13.18
C GLU A 44 -3.42 -5.74 -11.74
N TRP A 45 -3.32 -7.05 -11.49
CA TRP A 45 -2.98 -7.58 -10.18
C TRP A 45 -1.59 -7.16 -9.73
N ALA A 46 -0.58 -7.35 -10.58
CA ALA A 46 0.80 -6.99 -10.26
C ALA A 46 0.92 -5.47 -10.00
N VAL A 47 0.30 -4.66 -10.84
CA VAL A 47 0.31 -3.18 -10.69
C VAL A 47 -0.43 -2.77 -9.42
N GLY A 48 -1.58 -3.37 -9.12
CA GLY A 48 -2.33 -3.12 -7.90
C GLY A 48 -1.53 -3.45 -6.63
N LEU A 49 -0.82 -4.58 -6.61
CA LEU A 49 0.04 -4.95 -5.49
C LEU A 49 1.24 -4.01 -5.33
N ILE A 50 1.95 -3.70 -6.41
CA ILE A 50 3.09 -2.78 -6.37
C ILE A 50 2.63 -1.41 -5.85
N CYS A 51 1.50 -0.90 -6.35
CA CYS A 51 0.92 0.34 -5.86
C CYS A 51 0.56 0.27 -4.37
N THR A 52 -0.04 -0.83 -3.92
CA THR A 52 -0.40 -1.00 -2.50
C THR A 52 0.84 -0.90 -1.63
N VAL A 53 1.92 -1.59 -2.02
CA VAL A 53 3.21 -1.55 -1.30
C VAL A 53 3.80 -0.15 -1.32
N VAL A 54 3.84 0.52 -2.48
CA VAL A 54 4.41 1.87 -2.61
C VAL A 54 3.59 2.89 -1.81
N SER A 55 2.26 2.85 -1.89
CA SER A 55 1.34 3.72 -1.14
C SER A 55 1.45 3.48 0.36
N SER A 56 1.58 2.22 0.77
CA SER A 56 1.83 1.83 2.15
C SER A 56 3.13 2.45 2.66
N LEU A 57 4.25 2.24 1.93
CA LEU A 57 5.57 2.73 2.31
C LEU A 57 5.65 4.26 2.32
N CYS A 58 5.24 4.92 1.24
CA CYS A 58 5.31 6.37 1.12
C CYS A 58 4.32 7.05 2.08
N GLY A 59 3.07 6.55 2.16
CA GLY A 59 2.05 7.10 3.03
C GLY A 59 2.38 6.90 4.50
N GLY A 60 2.70 5.68 4.92
CA GLY A 60 3.11 5.37 6.29
C GLY A 60 4.34 6.16 6.73
N SER A 61 5.37 6.25 5.87
CA SER A 61 6.58 7.03 6.17
C SER A 61 6.28 8.53 6.29
N PHE A 62 5.41 9.07 5.44
CA PHE A 62 5.02 10.48 5.51
C PHE A 62 4.36 10.82 6.86
N ILE A 63 3.45 9.96 7.34
CA ILE A 63 2.82 10.10 8.66
C ILE A 63 3.91 10.12 9.74
N ILE A 64 4.82 9.15 9.73
CA ILE A 64 5.87 9.00 10.74
C ILE A 64 6.77 10.24 10.82
N VAL A 65 7.21 10.73 9.66
CA VAL A 65 8.10 11.91 9.58
C VAL A 65 7.35 13.19 9.96
N LYS A 66 6.08 13.35 9.53
CA LYS A 66 5.30 14.56 9.79
C LYS A 66 5.01 14.79 11.27
N TRP A 67 4.77 13.71 12.02
CA TRP A 67 4.42 13.75 13.45
C TRP A 67 5.55 13.33 14.38
N GLY A 68 6.75 13.05 13.86
CA GLY A 68 7.91 12.70 14.69
C GLY A 68 7.76 11.36 15.43
N LEU A 69 7.02 10.41 14.86
CA LEU A 69 6.67 9.13 15.50
C LEU A 69 7.85 8.12 15.54
N HIS A 70 9.08 8.57 15.35
CA HIS A 70 10.28 7.73 15.31
C HIS A 70 10.55 7.06 16.66
N GLU A 71 10.19 7.72 17.76
CA GLU A 71 10.38 7.19 19.13
C GLU A 71 9.54 5.94 19.40
N TRP A 72 8.41 5.79 18.68
CA TRP A 72 7.48 4.67 18.84
C TRP A 72 8.08 3.33 18.36
N VAL A 73 9.22 3.35 17.66
CA VAL A 73 9.95 2.14 17.26
C VAL A 73 10.54 1.40 18.48
N THR A 74 10.74 2.08 19.61
CA THR A 74 11.34 1.49 20.81
C THR A 74 10.35 0.69 21.67
N ASP A 75 9.05 0.85 21.45
CA ASP A 75 7.99 0.17 22.18
C ASP A 75 7.22 -0.80 21.28
N ILE A 76 6.78 -1.93 21.85
CA ILE A 76 6.08 -2.97 21.08
C ILE A 76 4.71 -2.48 20.58
N TRP A 77 3.98 -1.69 21.36
CA TRP A 77 2.71 -1.11 20.92
C TRP A 77 2.92 0.00 19.90
N GLY A 78 3.98 0.80 20.09
CA GLY A 78 4.41 1.80 19.12
C GLY A 78 4.76 1.20 17.75
N MET A 79 5.49 0.07 17.73
CA MET A 79 5.80 -0.66 16.49
C MET A 79 4.53 -1.22 15.81
N ILE A 80 3.58 -1.75 16.59
CA ILE A 80 2.29 -2.21 16.05
C ILE A 80 1.51 -1.03 15.43
N ALA A 81 1.47 0.13 16.10
CA ALA A 81 0.82 1.32 15.59
C ALA A 81 1.46 1.83 14.29
N ILE A 82 2.80 1.87 14.24
CA ILE A 82 3.56 2.18 13.02
C ILE A 82 3.18 1.22 11.90
N GLY A 83 3.19 -0.09 12.14
CA GLY A 83 2.76 -1.10 11.17
C GLY A 83 1.33 -0.89 10.69
N GLY A 84 0.43 -0.49 11.59
CA GLY A 84 -0.94 -0.11 11.29
C GLY A 84 -1.05 1.08 10.33
N PHE A 85 -0.23 2.12 10.50
CA PHE A 85 -0.21 3.26 9.58
C PHE A 85 0.22 2.85 8.16
N PHE A 86 1.28 2.06 8.03
CA PHE A 86 1.68 1.49 6.74
C PHE A 86 0.52 0.70 6.11
N PHE A 87 -0.15 -0.16 6.88
CA PHE A 87 -1.27 -0.96 6.39
C PHE A 87 -2.44 -0.11 5.89
N VAL A 88 -2.90 0.86 6.70
CA VAL A 88 -4.04 1.73 6.35
C VAL A 88 -3.74 2.59 5.13
N CYS A 89 -2.50 3.06 4.94
CA CYS A 89 -2.11 3.82 3.75
C CYS A 89 -2.02 2.98 2.46
N GLY A 90 -1.91 1.66 2.56
CA GLY A 90 -1.85 0.77 1.39
C GLY A 90 -3.20 0.59 0.70
N LEU A 91 -4.28 0.41 1.48
CA LEU A 91 -5.62 0.11 0.97
C LEU A 91 -6.18 1.20 0.03
N PRO A 92 -6.04 2.51 0.33
CA PRO A 92 -6.44 3.58 -0.60
C PRO A 92 -5.68 3.53 -1.92
N GLY A 93 -4.38 3.23 -1.90
CA GLY A 93 -3.57 3.11 -3.11
C GLY A 93 -4.11 2.05 -4.06
N TRP A 94 -4.42 0.87 -3.52
CA TRP A 94 -5.07 -0.21 -4.27
C TRP A 94 -6.39 0.24 -4.90
N ALA A 95 -7.28 0.86 -4.12
CA ALA A 95 -8.59 1.30 -4.60
C ALA A 95 -8.47 2.28 -5.76
N ILE A 96 -7.56 3.26 -5.65
CA ILE A 96 -7.30 4.28 -6.68
C ILE A 96 -6.83 3.64 -7.98
N VAL A 97 -5.85 2.73 -7.93
CA VAL A 97 -5.35 2.04 -9.13
C VAL A 97 -6.44 1.19 -9.77
N ARG A 98 -7.25 0.52 -8.95
CA ARG A 98 -8.36 -0.30 -9.46
C ARG A 98 -9.46 0.53 -10.12
N TRP A 99 -9.78 1.69 -9.54
CA TRP A 99 -10.71 2.64 -10.17
C TRP A 99 -10.15 3.18 -11.48
N THR A 100 -8.84 3.47 -11.53
CA THR A 100 -8.16 3.92 -12.74
C THR A 100 -8.23 2.86 -13.84
N PHE A 101 -7.89 1.60 -13.56
CA PHE A 101 -8.00 0.52 -14.55
C PHE A 101 -9.44 0.32 -15.03
N ASN A 102 -10.41 0.29 -14.11
CA ASN A 102 -11.83 0.18 -14.48
C ASN A 102 -12.32 1.37 -15.33
N PHE A 103 -11.71 2.55 -15.19
CA PHE A 103 -11.99 3.69 -16.06
C PHE A 103 -11.37 3.49 -17.45
N ILE A 104 -10.11 3.04 -17.52
CA ILE A 104 -9.40 2.78 -18.78
C ILE A 104 -10.14 1.71 -19.60
N ASP A 105 -10.51 0.57 -18.99
CA ASP A 105 -11.26 -0.50 -19.65
C ASP A 105 -12.58 0.00 -20.27
N LYS A 106 -13.29 0.90 -19.57
CA LYS A 106 -14.55 1.48 -20.08
C LYS A 106 -14.34 2.40 -21.29
N GLN A 107 -13.13 2.86 -21.51
CA GLN A 107 -12.75 3.75 -22.60
C GLN A 107 -11.93 3.03 -23.68
N GLU A 108 -11.54 1.78 -23.46
CA GLU A 108 -10.78 0.97 -24.42
C GLU A 108 -11.60 0.76 -25.70
N GLY A 109 -10.99 1.04 -26.86
CA GLY A 109 -11.66 0.99 -28.17
C GLY A 109 -12.48 2.22 -28.55
N LYS A 110 -12.59 3.23 -27.66
CA LYS A 110 -13.25 4.51 -27.96
C LYS A 110 -12.26 5.55 -28.44
N THR A 111 -12.66 6.37 -29.40
CA THR A 111 -11.85 7.49 -29.89
C THR A 111 -11.71 8.55 -28.79
N ILE A 112 -10.59 9.30 -28.75
CA ILE A 112 -10.34 10.40 -27.78
C ILE A 112 -11.54 11.36 -27.63
N PHE A 113 -12.26 11.64 -28.72
CA PHE A 113 -13.46 12.47 -28.70
C PHE A 113 -14.60 11.90 -27.85
N GLU A 114 -14.80 10.58 -27.85
CA GLU A 114 -15.82 9.92 -27.04
C GLU A 114 -15.44 9.93 -25.56
N VAL A 115 -14.15 9.77 -25.25
CA VAL A 115 -13.62 9.88 -23.88
C VAL A 115 -13.83 11.28 -23.31
N ILE A 116 -13.53 12.33 -24.10
CA ILE A 116 -13.76 13.74 -23.71
C ILE A 116 -15.26 14.01 -23.49
N LYS A 117 -16.13 13.46 -24.35
CA LYS A 117 -17.58 13.62 -24.22
C LYS A 117 -18.12 12.95 -22.96
N ALA A 118 -17.60 11.76 -22.62
CA ALA A 118 -17.94 11.06 -21.38
C ALA A 118 -17.50 11.85 -20.14
N PHE A 119 -16.29 12.43 -20.16
CA PHE A 119 -15.80 13.31 -19.09
C PHE A 119 -16.67 14.56 -18.92
N LYS A 120 -17.04 15.21 -20.03
CA LYS A 120 -17.89 16.41 -20.00
C LYS A 120 -19.27 16.09 -19.43
N LYS A 121 -19.87 14.98 -19.85
CA LYS A 121 -21.15 14.51 -19.32
C LYS A 121 -21.08 14.21 -17.81
N ALA A 122 -20.04 13.49 -17.36
CA ALA A 122 -19.85 13.21 -15.94
C ALA A 122 -19.63 14.49 -15.13
N LYS A 123 -18.89 15.46 -15.66
CA LYS A 123 -18.70 16.77 -15.02
C LYS A 123 -20.01 17.54 -14.88
N ASP A 124 -20.86 17.52 -15.91
CA ASP A 124 -22.14 18.22 -15.91
C ASP A 124 -23.14 17.55 -14.94
N GLU A 125 -23.10 16.22 -14.80
CA GLU A 125 -23.89 15.48 -13.79
C GLU A 125 -23.45 15.83 -12.35
N ILE A 126 -22.14 15.92 -12.09
CA ILE A 126 -21.62 16.32 -10.76
C ILE A 126 -21.99 17.77 -10.43
N LYS A 127 -21.99 18.68 -11.42
CA LYS A 127 -22.32 20.09 -11.21
C LYS A 127 -23.81 20.32 -10.91
N ASN A 128 -24.68 19.43 -11.38
CA ASN A 128 -26.13 19.52 -11.21
C ASN A 128 -26.67 18.61 -10.09
N SER A 129 -25.79 17.94 -9.34
CA SER A 129 -26.10 17.16 -8.14
C SER A 129 -25.76 17.95 -6.87
#